data_AF-A0A847GVJ0-F1
#
_entry.id   AF-A0A847GVJ0-F1
#
_cell.length_a   1.000
_cell.length_b   1.000
_cell.length_c   1.000
_cell.angle_alpha   90.00
_cell.angle_beta   90.00
_cell.angle_gamma   90.00
#
_symmetry.space_group_name_H-M   'P 1'
#
loop_
_entity.id
_entity.type
_entity.pdbx_description
1 polymer ?
#
loop_
_entity_poly.entity_id
_entity_poly.type
_entity_poly.pdbx_seq_one_letter_code
_entity_poly.pdbx_strand_id
1 'polypeptide(L)' 'MLKHWASFQPRKSKPDVNPTPRTHSPRPLSPPLPEQNPMKGNIEPRVGRNEPCPCGSGKKFKKCCGSAARRSN' A
#
# COMPACT_ATOMS: atom_id res chain seq x y z
N MET A 1 47.49 4.15 -10.63
CA MET A 1 46.27 4.30 -9.82
C MET A 1 46.04 5.78 -9.58
N LEU A 2 44.92 6.35 -10.04
CA LEU A 2 44.28 7.62 -9.62
C LEU A 2 43.35 8.07 -10.77
N LYS A 3 42.19 7.43 -10.87
CA LYS A 3 41.05 7.88 -11.66
C LYS A 3 39.85 7.67 -10.73
N HIS A 4 38.85 8.55 -10.77
CA HIS A 4 37.57 8.51 -10.03
C HIS A 4 37.35 9.51 -8.87
N TRP A 5 38.28 10.39 -8.49
CA TRP A 5 37.96 11.43 -7.49
C TRP A 5 37.22 12.68 -8.06
N ALA A 6 37.24 12.87 -9.38
CA ALA A 6 36.80 14.12 -10.03
C ALA A 6 35.27 14.34 -10.14
N SER A 7 34.43 13.51 -9.51
CA SER A 7 32.96 13.59 -9.67
C SER A 7 32.20 14.03 -8.41
N PHE A 8 32.90 14.54 -7.38
CA PHE A 8 32.24 15.06 -6.19
C PHE A 8 31.73 16.50 -6.44
N GLN A 9 30.60 16.61 -7.13
CA GLN A 9 29.90 17.90 -7.27
C GLN A 9 29.15 18.19 -5.96
N PRO A 10 29.42 19.33 -5.28
CA PRO A 10 28.68 19.69 -4.08
C PRO A 10 27.21 19.84 -4.44
N ARG A 11 26.34 19.09 -3.76
CA ARG A 11 24.89 19.17 -3.93
C ARG A 11 24.46 20.56 -3.48
N LYS A 12 24.05 21.42 -4.44
CA LYS A 12 23.44 22.71 -4.15
C LYS A 12 22.24 22.48 -3.23
N SER A 13 22.33 22.94 -1.98
CA SER A 13 21.20 22.96 -1.05
C SER A 13 20.12 23.84 -1.67
N LYS A 14 18.94 23.27 -1.94
CA LYS A 14 17.78 24.04 -2.38
C LYS A 14 17.36 24.98 -1.23
N PRO A 15 16.95 26.23 -1.53
CA PRO A 15 16.42 27.10 -0.49
C PRO A 15 15.16 26.46 0.11
N ASP A 16 15.06 26.53 1.43
CA ASP A 16 13.94 26.02 2.22
C ASP A 16 12.71 26.90 1.93
N VAL A 17 12.04 26.63 0.81
CA VAL A 17 10.72 27.17 0.56
C VAL A 17 9.78 26.47 1.53
N ASN A 18 9.37 27.20 2.57
CA ASN A 18 8.38 26.74 3.54
C ASN A 18 7.20 26.12 2.77
N PRO A 19 6.87 24.84 2.98
CA PRO A 19 5.76 24.22 2.28
C PRO A 19 4.50 24.98 2.69
N THR A 20 3.84 25.61 1.73
CA THR A 20 2.52 26.20 1.91
C THR A 20 1.62 25.19 2.62
N PRO A 21 0.84 25.61 3.64
CA PRO A 21 -0.08 24.71 4.31
C PRO A 21 -1.02 24.16 3.24
N ARG A 22 -0.97 22.83 3.07
CA ARG A 22 -1.87 22.11 2.16
C ARG A 22 -3.28 22.35 2.66
N THR A 23 -3.95 23.36 2.13
CA THR A 23 -5.38 23.54 2.28
C THR A 23 -6.00 22.37 1.54
N HIS A 24 -6.32 21.29 2.26
CA HIS A 24 -7.14 20.23 1.72
C HIS A 24 -8.46 20.87 1.33
N SER A 25 -8.62 21.17 0.04
CA SER A 25 -9.88 21.66 -0.52
C SER A 25 -10.98 20.71 -0.04
N PRO A 26 -12.02 21.20 0.66
CA PRO A 26 -13.03 20.33 1.22
C PRO A 26 -13.68 19.60 0.05
N ARG A 27 -13.51 18.28 0.01
CA ARG A 27 -14.18 17.43 -0.97
C ARG A 27 -15.67 17.75 -0.87
N PRO A 28 -16.35 18.11 -1.98
CA PRO A 28 -17.80 18.26 -1.95
C PRO A 28 -18.37 16.94 -1.44
N LEU A 29 -19.20 17.01 -0.40
CA LEU A 29 -19.91 15.85 0.12
C LEU A 29 -20.70 15.27 -1.05
N SER A 30 -20.28 14.10 -1.51
CA SER A 30 -21.00 13.38 -2.57
C SER A 30 -22.44 13.13 -2.08
N PRO A 31 -23.46 13.12 -2.96
CA PRO A 31 -24.82 12.77 -2.54
C PRO A 31 -24.81 11.42 -1.82
N PRO A 32 -25.72 11.17 -0.85
CA PRO A 32 -25.79 9.89 -0.18
C PRO A 32 -25.90 8.79 -1.22
N LEU A 33 -24.95 7.85 -1.18
CA LEU A 33 -24.96 6.67 -2.03
C LEU A 33 -26.35 6.01 -1.90
N PRO A 34 -26.95 5.50 -2.98
CA PRO A 34 -28.16 4.69 -2.85
C PRO A 34 -27.88 3.61 -1.81
N GLU A 35 -28.73 3.53 -0.79
CA GLU A 35 -28.59 2.60 0.34
C GLU A 35 -28.32 1.20 -0.22
N GLN A 36 -27.05 0.81 -0.18
CA GLN A 36 -26.61 -0.43 -0.80
C GLN A 36 -27.15 -1.53 0.09
N ASN A 37 -28.16 -2.23 -0.41
CA ASN A 37 -28.69 -3.49 0.12
C ASN A 37 -27.51 -4.26 0.72
N PRO A 38 -27.50 -4.60 2.04
CA PRO A 38 -26.31 -5.13 2.70
C PRO A 38 -25.92 -6.42 1.99
N MET A 39 -25.02 -6.29 1.01
CA MET A 39 -24.41 -7.38 0.31
C MET A 39 -23.78 -8.17 1.41
N LYS A 40 -24.42 -9.30 1.70
CA LYS A 40 -24.07 -10.27 2.71
C LYS A 40 -22.56 -10.47 2.66
N GLY A 41 -21.86 -9.67 3.47
CA GLY A 41 -20.44 -9.78 3.65
C GLY A 41 -20.32 -11.15 4.27
N ASN A 42 -19.82 -12.11 3.50
CA ASN A 42 -19.56 -13.42 4.03
C ASN A 42 -18.76 -13.18 5.30
N ILE A 43 -19.31 -13.55 6.46
CA ILE A 43 -18.70 -13.38 7.79
C ILE A 43 -17.59 -14.44 7.91
N GLU A 44 -16.84 -14.66 6.82
CA GLU A 44 -15.58 -15.34 6.86
C GLU A 44 -14.71 -14.45 7.73
N PRO A 45 -14.19 -14.96 8.88
CA PRO A 45 -13.17 -14.25 9.60
C PRO A 45 -12.09 -13.95 8.57
N ARG A 46 -11.83 -12.66 8.31
CA ARG A 46 -10.81 -12.26 7.35
C ARG A 46 -9.47 -12.66 7.93
N VAL A 47 -9.06 -13.91 7.63
CA VAL A 47 -7.80 -14.47 8.09
C VAL A 47 -6.72 -13.53 7.59
N GLY A 48 -5.94 -13.01 8.54
CA GLY A 48 -4.85 -12.11 8.25
C GLY A 48 -3.94 -12.75 7.21
N ARG A 49 -3.52 -11.99 6.19
CA ARG A 49 -2.74 -12.52 5.07
C ARG A 49 -1.43 -13.21 5.51
N ASN A 50 -0.93 -12.91 6.71
CA ASN A 50 0.27 -13.53 7.29
C ASN A 50 0.01 -14.64 8.32
N GLU A 51 -1.23 -14.85 8.74
CA GLU A 51 -1.62 -15.87 9.73
C GLU A 51 -1.45 -17.29 9.18
N PRO A 52 -1.30 -18.31 10.05
CA PRO A 52 -1.33 -19.70 9.63
C PRO A 52 -2.62 -19.99 8.85
N CYS A 53 -2.50 -20.72 7.75
CA CYS A 53 -3.63 -20.98 6.87
C CYS A 53 -4.59 -21.97 7.54
N PRO A 54 -5.90 -21.67 7.62
CA PRO A 54 -6.88 -22.52 8.30
C PRO A 54 -7.10 -23.88 7.62
N CYS A 55 -6.52 -24.12 6.43
CA CYS A 55 -6.54 -25.42 5.77
C CYS A 55 -5.56 -26.46 6.38
N GLY A 56 -4.86 -26.13 7.46
CA GLY A 56 -3.96 -27.05 8.15
C GLY A 56 -2.59 -27.24 7.48
N SER A 57 -2.26 -26.48 6.43
CA SER A 57 -0.99 -26.62 5.71
C SER A 57 0.24 -26.11 6.46
N GLY A 58 0.06 -25.40 7.59
CA GLY A 58 1.13 -24.72 8.32
C GLY A 58 1.76 -23.52 7.58
N LYS A 59 1.33 -23.22 6.34
CA LYS A 59 1.83 -22.10 5.54
C LYS A 59 1.06 -20.82 5.88
N LYS A 60 1.67 -19.65 5.65
CA LYS A 60 0.98 -18.35 5.76
C LYS A 60 -0.17 -18.28 4.77
N PHE A 61 -1.32 -17.71 5.15
CA PHE A 61 -2.52 -17.61 4.29
C PHE A 61 -2.19 -17.07 2.89
N LYS A 62 -1.37 -16.00 2.77
CA LYS A 62 -0.92 -15.41 1.48
C LYS A 62 -0.11 -16.31 0.56
N LYS A 63 0.47 -17.38 1.10
CA LYS A 63 1.28 -18.36 0.39
C LYS A 63 0.54 -19.70 0.21
N CYS A 64 -0.70 -19.77 0.68
CA CYS A 64 -1.59 -20.92 0.57
C CYS A 64 -2.92 -20.46 -0.05
N CYS A 65 -4.04 -20.57 0.66
CA CYS A 65 -5.38 -20.25 0.15
C CYS A 65 -5.57 -18.78 -0.28
N GLY A 66 -4.82 -17.85 0.31
CA GLY A 66 -4.85 -16.41 -0.02
C GLY A 66 -3.92 -15.99 -1.17
N SER A 67 -3.30 -16.94 -1.88
CA SER A 67 -2.38 -16.64 -2.99
C SER A 67 -3.15 -16.21 -4.23
N ALA A 68 -3.53 -14.92 -4.30
CA ALA A 68 -4.20 -14.34 -5.47
C ALA A 68 -3.27 -14.19 -6.70
N ALA A 69 -1.96 -14.41 -6.55
CA ALA A 69 -0.98 -14.23 -7.60
C ALA A 69 -0.40 -15.58 -8.03
N ARG A 70 -0.76 -16.02 -9.24
CA ARG A 70 0.09 -16.91 -10.01
C ARG A 70 1.42 -16.19 -10.20
N ARG A 71 2.52 -16.82 -9.83
CA ARG A 71 3.86 -16.33 -10.16
C ARG A 71 3.99 -16.42 -11.68
N SER A 72 3.87 -15.29 -12.38
CA SER A 72 4.31 -15.21 -13.77
C SER A 72 5.81 -15.50 -13.79
N ASN A 73 6.19 -16.49 -14.58
CA ASN A 73 7.57 -16.86 -14.84
C ASN A 73 8.24 -15.82 -15.74
#